data_AF-A0A1J3DWH1-F1
#
_entry.id   AF-A0A1J3DWH1-F1
#
_cell.length_a   1.000
_cell.length_b   1.000
_cell.length_c   1.000
_cell.angle_alpha   90.00
_cell.angle_beta   90.00
_cell.angle_gamma   90.00
#
_symmetry.space_group_name_H-M   'P 1'
#
loop_
_entity.id
_entity.type
_entity.pdbx_description
1 polymer ?
#
loop_
_entity_poly.entity_id
_entity_poly.type
_entity_poly.pdbx_seq_one_letter_code
_entity_poly.pdbx_strand_id
1 'polypeptide(L)' 'MEDKDNFALYYVLMPCAVLAVLIHPSTSHNILNRISWAFCVYLEAVSVLPQLRVMHNTKIVEPFTAHYVFALGGARFL' A
#
# COMPACT_ATOMS: atom_id res chain seq x y z
N MET A 1 -25.52 9.56 1.09
CA MET A 1 -24.48 9.05 0.18
C MET A 1 -23.17 9.36 0.88
N GLU A 2 -22.24 8.42 1.03
CA GLU A 2 -20.84 8.70 1.45
C GLU A 2 -20.42 8.61 2.94
N ASP A 3 -21.02 7.77 3.79
CA ASP A 3 -20.54 7.63 5.20
C ASP A 3 -20.02 6.23 5.59
N LYS A 4 -19.84 5.33 4.63
CA LYS A 4 -19.43 3.93 4.91
C LYS A 4 -18.51 3.27 3.89
N ASP A 5 -17.69 4.01 3.15
CA ASP A 5 -16.51 3.41 2.49
C ASP A 5 -15.37 3.22 3.49
N ASN A 6 -15.61 2.24 4.36
CA ASN A 6 -14.90 1.90 5.59
C ASN A 6 -13.54 1.20 5.35
N PHE A 7 -12.93 1.35 4.18
CA PHE A 7 -11.50 1.15 4.08
C PHE A 7 -10.84 2.47 4.39
N ALA A 8 -10.60 2.73 5.67
CA ALA A 8 -9.88 3.90 6.12
C ALA A 8 -8.43 3.79 5.64
N LEU A 9 -8.23 4.13 4.37
CA LEU A 9 -6.95 4.35 3.73
C LEU A 9 -6.18 5.39 4.53
N TYR A 10 -6.88 6.27 5.26
CA TYR A 10 -6.32 7.17 6.27
C TYR A 10 -5.54 6.45 7.40
N TYR A 11 -6.00 5.29 7.89
CA TYR A 11 -5.25 4.49 8.87
C TYR A 11 -3.99 3.85 8.28
N VAL A 12 -3.89 3.76 6.96
CA VAL A 12 -2.68 3.31 6.26
C VAL A 12 -1.77 4.50 5.94
N LEU A 13 -2.37 5.60 5.47
CA LEU A 13 -1.67 6.79 5.01
C LEU A 13 -0.93 7.49 6.17
N MET A 14 -1.59 7.60 7.33
CA MET A 14 -1.01 8.26 8.50
C MET A 14 0.26 7.54 9.00
N PRO A 15 0.28 6.22 9.27
CA PRO A 15 1.50 5.54 9.67
C PRO A 15 2.55 5.49 8.55
N CYS A 16 2.17 5.39 7.27
CA CYS A 16 3.12 5.50 6.16
C CYS A 16 3.82 6.87 6.13
N ALA A 17 3.09 7.96 6.36
CA ALA A 17 3.65 9.32 6.43
C ALA A 17 4.57 9.48 7.65
N VAL A 18 4.17 8.99 8.82
CA VAL A 18 4.99 9.02 10.04
C VAL A 18 6.27 8.20 9.86
N LEU A 19 6.17 6.99 9.32
CA LEU A 19 7.32 6.13 9.04
C LEU A 19 8.25 6.75 7.99
N ALA A 20 7.72 7.39 6.95
CA ALA A 20 8.53 8.07 5.93
C ALA A 20 9.32 9.26 6.49
N VAL A 21 8.82 9.93 7.54
CA VAL A 21 9.54 11.03 8.21
C VAL A 21 10.56 10.47 9.21
N LEU A 22 10.19 9.45 10.00
CA LEU A 22 11.05 8.88 11.03
C LEU A 22 12.19 8.01 10.46
N ILE A 23 11.88 7.22 9.42
CA ILE A 23 12.80 6.26 8.80
C ILE A 23 12.94 6.65 7.32
N HIS A 24 13.94 7.47 7.02
CA HIS A 24 14.29 7.84 5.66
C HIS A 24 15.80 7.67 5.43
N PRO A 25 16.24 7.01 4.35
CA PRO A 25 17.65 6.68 4.13
C PRO A 25 18.50 7.94 4.03
N SER A 26 19.64 7.99 4.72
CA SER A 26 20.58 9.12 4.75
C SER A 26 21.40 9.23 3.48
N THR A 27 20.75 9.63 2.38
CA THR A 27 21.39 9.89 1.07
C THR A 27 21.65 11.39 0.89
N SER A 28 22.66 11.75 0.09
CA SER A 28 23.14 13.12 -0.21
C SER A 28 22.17 13.98 -1.06
N HIS A 29 20.86 13.72 -1.04
CA HIS A 29 19.85 14.46 -1.81
C HIS A 29 18.95 15.31 -0.90
N ASN A 30 18.26 16.30 -1.49
CA ASN A 30 17.33 17.19 -0.81
C ASN A 30 16.35 16.42 0.10
N ILE A 31 16.14 16.94 1.32
CA ILE A 31 15.37 16.27 2.39
C ILE A 31 13.93 15.91 1.96
N LEU A 32 13.27 16.78 1.17
CA LEU A 32 11.91 16.56 0.68
C LEU A 32 11.85 15.41 -0.33
N ASN A 33 12.83 15.29 -1.22
CA ASN A 33 12.91 14.19 -2.18
C ASN A 33 13.10 12.84 -1.45
N ARG A 34 13.87 12.83 -0.36
CA ARG A 34 14.10 11.62 0.46
C ARG A 34 12.82 11.14 1.15
N ILE A 35 12.09 12.06 1.79
CA ILE A 35 10.83 11.73 2.47
C ILE A 35 9.76 11.32 1.46
N SER A 36 9.63 12.04 0.34
CA SER A 36 8.67 11.68 -0.72
C SER A 36 8.98 10.31 -1.34
N TRP A 37 10.26 9.97 -1.51
CA TRP A 37 10.66 8.66 -2.02
C TRP A 37 10.34 7.53 -1.02
N ALA A 38 10.73 7.70 0.25
CA ALA A 38 10.43 6.73 1.30
C ALA A 38 8.91 6.57 1.48
N PHE A 39 8.15 7.66 1.41
CA PHE A 39 6.70 7.66 1.45
C PHE A 39 6.08 6.88 0.29
N CYS A 40 6.55 7.09 -0.96
CA CYS A 40 6.07 6.34 -2.11
C CYS A 40 6.33 4.83 -1.97
N VAL A 41 7.53 4.43 -1.50
CA VAL A 41 7.87 3.02 -1.28
C VAL A 41 6.98 2.39 -0.19
N TYR A 42 6.76 3.10 0.91
CA TYR A 42 5.88 2.61 1.98
C TYR A 42 4.41 2.56 1.56
N LEU A 43 3.92 3.53 0.79
CA LEU A 43 2.56 3.49 0.26
C LEU A 43 2.36 2.34 -0.74
N GLU A 44 3.33 2.12 -1.63
CA GLU A 44 3.26 1.04 -2.61
C GLU A 44 3.12 -0.32 -1.94
N ALA A 45 3.91 -0.58 -0.90
CA ALA A 45 3.83 -1.81 -0.11
C ALA A 45 2.46 -2.00 0.55
N VAL A 46 1.84 -0.94 1.08
CA VAL A 46 0.58 -1.05 1.85
C VAL A 46 -0.66 -0.97 0.95
N SER A 47 -0.53 -0.46 -0.28
CA SER A 47 -1.61 -0.37 -1.28
C SER A 47 -2.26 -1.71 -1.64
N VAL A 48 -1.58 -2.84 -1.41
CA VAL A 48 -2.11 -4.19 -1.67
C VAL A 48 -3.14 -4.65 -0.63
N LEU A 49 -3.08 -4.11 0.60
CA LEU A 49 -3.98 -4.48 1.70
C LEU A 49 -5.47 -4.23 1.43
N PRO A 50 -5.91 -3.06 0.91
CA PRO A 50 -7.32 -2.86 0.54
C PRO A 50 -7.79 -3.86 -0.50
N GLN A 51 -6.95 -4.15 -1.48
CA GLN A 51 -7.27 -5.06 -2.56
C GLN A 51 -7.48 -6.50 -2.05
N LEU A 52 -6.64 -6.95 -1.12
CA LEU A 52 -6.80 -8.24 -0.43
C LEU A 52 -8.03 -8.29 0.48
N ARG A 53 -8.37 -7.20 1.19
CA ARG A 53 -9.57 -7.17 2.05
C ARG A 53 -10.85 -7.28 1.23
N VAL A 54 -10.92 -6.64 0.06
CA VAL A 54 -12.07 -6.77 -0.83
C VAL A 54 -12.21 -8.21 -1.31
N MET A 55 -11.12 -8.87 -1.69
CA MET A 55 -11.13 -10.29 -2.09
C MET A 55 -11.55 -11.24 -0.95
N HIS A 56 -11.15 -10.94 0.28
CA HIS A 56 -11.57 -11.73 1.45
C HIS A 56 -13.07 -11.58 1.76
N ASN A 57 -13.62 -10.37 1.58
CA ASN A 57 -15.05 -10.11 1.82
C ASN A 57 -15.95 -10.66 0.71
N THR A 58 -15.45 -10.72 -0.53
CA THR A 58 -16.17 -11.30 -1.65
C THR A 58 -16.03 -12.83 -1.60
N LYS A 59 -17.02 -13.53 -1.05
CA LYS A 59 -17.05 -15.01 -0.90
C LYS A 59 -17.00 -15.80 -2.24
N ILE A 60 -17.01 -15.11 -3.38
CA ILE A 60 -16.89 -15.68 -4.72
C ILE A 60 -15.77 -14.92 -5.42
N VAL A 61 -14.54 -15.42 -5.31
CA VAL A 61 -13.39 -14.87 -6.05
C VAL A 61 -13.35 -15.53 -7.41
N GLU A 62 -13.40 -14.73 -8.47
CA GLU A 62 -13.18 -15.23 -9.84
C GLU A 62 -11.74 -15.78 -9.94
N PRO A 63 -11.54 -17.00 -10.50
CA PRO A 63 -10.22 -17.64 -10.53
C PRO A 63 -9.17 -16.82 -11.29
N PHE A 64 -9.58 -16.03 -12.29
CA PHE A 64 -8.68 -15.11 -13.02
C PHE A 64 -8.10 -14.00 -12.13
N THR A 65 -8.92 -13.42 -11.24
CA THR A 65 -8.49 -12.38 -10.31
C THR A 65 -7.51 -12.93 -9.27
N ALA A 66 -7.73 -14.16 -8.79
CA ALA A 66 -6.82 -14.82 -7.85
C ALA A 66 -5.42 -15.04 -8.45
N HIS A 67 -5.35 -15.58 -9.67
CA HIS A 67 -4.07 -15.79 -10.37
C HIS A 67 -3.34 -14.48 -10.65
N TYR A 68 -4.07 -13.41 -11.03
CA TYR A 68 -3.49 -12.09 -11.25
C TYR A 68 -2.84 -11.53 -9.97
N VAL A 69 -3.52 -11.63 -8.83
CA VAL A 69 -3.02 -11.13 -7.54
C VAL A 69 -1.85 -11.95 -7.04
N PHE A 70 -1.86 -13.27 -7.27
CA PHE A 70 -0.72 -14.14 -6.96
C PHE A 70 0.52 -13.77 -7.78
N ALA A 71 0.36 -13.57 -9.10
CA ALA A 71 1.46 -13.14 -9.96
C ALA A 71 1.97 -11.74 -9.60
N LEU A 72 1.07 -10.81 -9.28
CA LEU A 72 1.41 -9.47 -8.81
C LEU A 72 2.18 -9.52 -7.49
N GLY A 73 1.77 -10.36 -6.54
CA GLY A 73 2.50 -10.58 -5.28
C GLY A 73 3.89 -11.16 -5.51
N GLY A 74 4.01 -12.18 -6.38
CA GLY A 74 5.29 -12.78 -6.75
C GLY A 74 6.24 -11.79 -7.42
N ALA A 75 5.74 -10.95 -8.33
CA ALA A 75 6.52 -9.92 -9.01
C ALA A 75 6.99 -8.78 -8.09
N ARG A 76 6.36 -8.59 -6.92
CA ARG A 76 6.76 -7.60 -5.92
C ARG A 76 7.77 -8.14 -4.91
N PHE A 77 7.89 -9.46 -4.79
CA PHE A 77 8.86 -10.11 -3.89
C PHE A 77 10.23 -10.32 -4.55
N LEU A 78 10.25 -10.57 -5.86
CA LEU A 78 11.46 -10.79 -6.66
C LEU A 78 12.15 -9.46 -7.01
#